data_AF-A0A175A0P2-F1
#
_entry.id   AF-A0A175A0P2-F1
#
_cell.length_a   1.000
_cell.length_b   1.000
_cell.length_c   1.000
_cell.angle_alpha   90.00
_cell.angle_beta   90.00
_cell.angle_gamma   90.00
#
_symmetry.space_group_name_H-M   'P 1'
#
loop_
_entity.id
_entity.type
_entity.pdbx_description
1 polymer ?
#
loop_
_entity_poly.entity_id
_entity_poly.type
_entity_poly.pdbx_seq_one_letter_code
_entity_poly.pdbx_strand_id
1 'polypeptide(L)'
;MFKNMANTAATVGAGTGGWVAGAAIGSAIPGIGTIVGGLVGSMVAGSAAGKVTNAVVGSFIEDDADKMVEIIQDVFTEMASEYLLSNKEAEKSVDRLKDKLDGKTLKDMFASNDRKKFARNLLIPIIENQISKREVIHKLTEEQMLYGIREVLEDISDMEESYA
;
A
#
# COMPACT_ATOMS: atom_id res chain seq x y z
N MET A 1 2.47 24.61 -26.97
CA MET A 1 2.12 23.19 -27.08
C MET A 1 3.20 22.40 -26.33
N PHE A 2 2.90 21.93 -25.13
CA PHE A 2 3.85 21.23 -24.28
C PHE A 2 4.04 19.79 -24.76
N LYS A 3 5.06 19.56 -25.60
CA LYS A 3 5.60 18.24 -25.91
C LYS A 3 6.93 18.13 -25.16
N ASN A 4 6.84 17.64 -23.93
CA ASN A 4 7.92 17.01 -23.14
C ASN A 4 7.26 16.33 -21.91
N MET A 5 6.34 15.40 -22.18
CA MET A 5 6.02 14.31 -21.24
C MET A 5 7.09 13.22 -21.38
N ALA A 6 8.32 13.63 -21.11
CA ALA A 6 9.49 12.77 -21.00
C ALA A 6 10.27 13.42 -19.86
N ASN A 7 9.88 13.04 -18.64
CA ASN A 7 10.58 13.20 -17.35
C ASN A 7 9.54 13.24 -16.22
N THR A 8 9.19 12.08 -15.70
CA THR A 8 8.85 11.93 -14.28
C THR A 8 9.88 10.94 -13.74
N ALA A 9 11.15 11.33 -13.70
CA ALA A 9 11.77 12.14 -12.65
C ALA A 9 11.58 11.47 -11.30
N ALA A 10 12.65 10.79 -10.88
CA ALA A 10 12.87 10.32 -9.53
C ALA A 10 12.40 11.39 -8.53
N THR A 11 11.40 11.07 -7.71
CA THR A 11 11.13 11.84 -6.50
C THR A 11 12.21 11.48 -5.50
N VAL A 12 13.34 12.16 -5.64
CA VAL A 12 14.39 12.23 -4.62
C VAL A 12 13.85 13.12 -3.51
N GLY A 13 12.94 12.57 -2.70
CA GLY A 13 12.50 13.14 -1.43
C GLY A 13 13.29 12.47 -0.32
N ALA A 14 14.27 13.19 0.23
CA ALA A 14 15.19 12.76 1.27
C ALA A 14 14.49 12.05 2.46
N GLY A 15 14.78 10.75 2.64
CA GLY A 15 14.29 9.97 3.78
C GLY A 15 14.62 8.48 3.69
N THR A 16 15.90 8.13 3.85
CA THR A 16 16.43 6.79 4.21
C THR A 16 15.64 5.53 3.75
N GLY A 17 15.94 4.98 2.56
CA GLY A 17 15.67 3.55 2.30
C GLY A 17 15.32 3.09 0.88
N GLY A 18 16.21 3.31 -0.10
CA GLY A 18 16.28 2.63 -1.43
C GLY A 18 15.10 1.76 -1.93
N TRP A 19 14.22 2.37 -2.73
CA TRP A 19 13.10 1.75 -3.45
C TRP A 19 12.94 2.36 -4.86
N VAL A 20 13.92 3.18 -5.30
CA VAL A 20 14.00 3.70 -6.67
C VAL A 20 14.66 2.66 -7.57
N ALA A 21 13.92 1.62 -7.90
CA ALA A 21 14.18 0.77 -9.06
C ALA A 21 12.83 0.22 -9.53
N GLY A 22 12.31 0.73 -10.64
CA GLY A 22 11.08 0.23 -11.30
C GLY A 22 9.83 1.08 -11.14
N ALA A 23 9.86 2.36 -11.55
CA ALA A 23 8.65 3.16 -11.70
C ALA A 23 8.12 3.06 -13.14
N ALA A 24 7.38 2.00 -13.46
CA ALA A 24 6.50 1.99 -14.60
C ALA A 24 5.32 1.07 -14.30
N ILE A 25 4.10 1.59 -14.47
CA ILE A 25 2.81 0.93 -14.28
C ILE A 25 2.33 0.97 -12.81
N GLY A 26 1.63 2.05 -12.44
CA GLY A 26 1.00 2.15 -11.13
C GLY A 26 0.61 3.57 -10.73
N SER A 27 -0.49 4.07 -11.32
CA SER A 27 -1.28 5.24 -10.90
C SER A 27 -0.64 6.64 -10.89
N ALA A 28 -1.16 7.52 -11.74
CA ALA A 28 -0.83 8.95 -11.82
C ALA A 28 -1.45 9.79 -10.67
N ILE A 29 -1.90 9.15 -9.59
CA ILE A 29 -2.54 9.80 -8.45
C ILE A 29 -1.50 9.94 -7.32
N PRO A 30 -1.11 11.18 -6.93
CA PRO A 30 -0.18 11.39 -5.83
C PRO A 30 -0.76 10.81 -4.53
N GLY A 31 -0.01 9.92 -3.87
CA GLY A 31 -0.40 9.27 -2.62
C GLY A 31 -0.05 7.78 -2.61
N ILE A 32 -0.91 6.97 -1.99
CA ILE A 32 -0.72 5.51 -1.81
C ILE A 32 -0.47 4.79 -3.15
N GLY A 33 -1.06 5.26 -4.25
CA GLY A 33 -0.86 4.67 -5.58
C GLY A 33 0.60 4.64 -6.05
N THR A 34 1.41 5.65 -5.68
CA THR A 34 2.85 5.70 -6.03
C THR A 34 3.68 4.73 -5.19
N ILE A 35 3.27 4.46 -3.94
CA ILE A 35 3.97 3.55 -3.02
C ILE A 35 3.85 2.10 -3.52
N VAL A 36 2.71 1.76 -4.11
CA VAL A 36 2.39 0.41 -4.59
C VAL A 36 3.16 0.05 -5.86
N GLY A 37 3.41 1.00 -6.77
CA GLY A 37 4.15 0.77 -8.01
C GLY A 37 5.61 0.35 -7.82
N GLY A 38 6.22 0.64 -6.66
CA GLY A 38 7.62 0.30 -6.36
C GLY A 38 7.88 -1.17 -6.02
N LEU A 39 6.84 -2.00 -5.87
CA LEU A 39 6.98 -3.41 -5.48
C LEU A 39 7.53 -4.28 -6.63
N VAL A 40 7.24 -3.93 -7.89
CA VAL A 40 7.61 -4.75 -9.07
C VAL A 40 9.12 -4.81 -9.28
N GLY A 41 9.82 -3.67 -9.12
CA GLY A 41 11.23 -3.61 -9.53
C GLY A 41 12.23 -4.21 -8.53
N SER A 42 11.87 -4.42 -7.27
CA SER A 42 12.77 -5.05 -6.28
C SER A 42 12.78 -6.58 -6.35
N MET A 43 11.82 -7.21 -7.01
CA MET A 43 11.60 -8.65 -6.92
C MET A 43 12.18 -9.45 -8.09
N VAL A 44 12.29 -8.84 -9.26
CA VAL A 44 12.80 -9.50 -10.48
C VAL A 44 14.32 -9.75 -10.42
N ALA A 45 15.06 -9.04 -9.55
CA ALA A 45 16.53 -9.15 -9.48
C ALA A 45 17.07 -10.36 -8.69
N GLY A 46 16.23 -11.16 -8.01
CA GLY A 46 16.68 -12.17 -7.05
C GLY A 46 16.86 -13.61 -7.56
N SER A 47 16.42 -13.95 -8.77
CA SER A 47 16.36 -15.36 -9.24
C SER A 47 17.58 -15.83 -10.04
N ALA A 48 18.58 -14.98 -10.28
CA ALA A 48 19.77 -15.32 -11.07
C ALA A 48 20.97 -15.79 -10.23
N ALA A 49 20.79 -16.69 -9.26
CA ALA A 49 21.92 -17.29 -8.52
C ALA A 49 21.66 -18.75 -8.16
N GLY A 50 21.55 -19.62 -9.17
CA GLY A 50 21.50 -21.06 -8.94
C GLY A 50 21.30 -21.84 -10.24
N LYS A 51 22.39 -22.12 -10.96
CA LYS A 51 22.36 -23.07 -12.07
C LYS A 51 22.10 -24.50 -11.55
N VAL A 52 21.46 -25.30 -12.42
CA VAL A 52 21.44 -26.77 -12.51
C VAL A 52 20.42 -27.54 -11.63
N THR A 53 19.34 -28.05 -12.22
CA THR A 53 19.09 -29.50 -12.48
C THR A 53 17.62 -29.77 -12.87
N ASN A 54 17.42 -30.68 -13.84
CA ASN A 54 16.14 -31.18 -14.34
C ASN A 54 15.18 -31.64 -13.23
N ALA A 55 14.00 -31.02 -13.10
CA ALA A 55 12.76 -31.70 -12.67
C ALA A 55 11.54 -30.75 -12.76
N VAL A 56 10.60 -31.08 -13.65
CA VAL A 56 9.20 -30.61 -13.69
C VAL A 56 9.01 -29.10 -13.87
N VAL A 57 8.90 -28.68 -15.13
CA VAL A 57 8.25 -27.43 -15.52
C VAL A 57 6.75 -27.55 -15.24
N GLY A 58 6.34 -27.16 -14.04
CA GLY A 58 4.95 -26.79 -13.72
C GLY A 58 4.78 -25.28 -13.80
N SER A 59 5.12 -24.74 -14.98
CA SER A 59 5.01 -23.36 -15.50
C SER A 59 4.70 -22.24 -14.50
N PHE A 60 5.59 -21.97 -13.54
CA PHE A 60 5.65 -20.67 -12.89
C PHE A 60 6.82 -19.92 -13.54
N ILE A 61 6.50 -19.01 -14.44
CA ILE A 61 7.48 -18.18 -15.16
C ILE A 61 7.40 -16.72 -14.69
N GLU A 62 8.28 -15.87 -15.23
CA GLU A 62 8.35 -14.44 -14.89
C GLU A 62 6.98 -13.75 -14.98
N ASP A 63 6.24 -13.96 -16.07
CA ASP A 63 4.89 -13.42 -16.26
C ASP A 63 3.88 -13.85 -15.17
N ASP A 64 4.05 -15.04 -14.59
CA ASP A 64 3.16 -15.52 -13.52
C ASP A 64 3.50 -14.85 -12.18
N ALA A 65 4.79 -14.58 -11.95
CA ALA A 65 5.26 -13.82 -10.80
C ALA A 65 4.72 -12.38 -10.86
N ASP A 66 4.81 -11.73 -12.02
CA ASP A 66 4.29 -10.38 -12.24
C ASP A 66 2.79 -10.28 -11.95
N LYS A 67 1.99 -11.25 -12.42
CA LYS A 67 0.56 -11.30 -12.11
C LYS A 67 0.27 -11.48 -10.62
N MET A 68 1.09 -12.26 -9.89
CA MET A 68 0.91 -12.42 -8.45
C MET A 68 1.23 -11.12 -7.71
N VAL A 69 2.28 -10.40 -8.14
CA VAL A 69 2.62 -9.07 -7.62
C VAL A 69 1.51 -8.07 -7.91
N GLU A 70 0.94 -8.06 -9.11
CA GLU A 70 -0.20 -7.21 -9.49
C GLU A 70 -1.41 -7.44 -8.57
N ILE A 71 -1.75 -8.70 -8.29
CA ILE A 71 -2.83 -9.03 -7.35
C ILE A 71 -2.52 -8.50 -5.93
N ILE A 72 -1.28 -8.60 -5.47
CA ILE A 72 -0.88 -8.08 -4.16
C ILE A 72 -1.01 -6.56 -4.11
N GLN A 73 -0.63 -5.87 -5.19
CA GLN A 73 -0.76 -4.42 -5.33
C GLN A 73 -2.22 -3.95 -5.27
N ASP A 74 -3.11 -4.64 -5.99
CA ASP A 74 -4.55 -4.37 -5.98
C ASP A 74 -5.13 -4.53 -4.57
N VAL A 75 -4.84 -5.67 -3.93
CA VAL A 75 -5.34 -5.95 -2.57
C VAL A 75 -4.75 -4.96 -1.56
N PHE A 76 -3.48 -4.59 -1.69
CA PHE A 76 -2.89 -3.57 -0.83
C PHE A 76 -3.58 -2.22 -0.99
N THR A 77 -3.88 -1.81 -2.22
CA THR A 77 -4.59 -0.54 -2.51
C THR A 77 -5.98 -0.53 -1.89
N GLU A 78 -6.73 -1.62 -2.03
CA GLU A 78 -8.04 -1.81 -1.39
C GLU A 78 -7.91 -1.69 0.14
N MET A 79 -7.02 -2.46 0.75
CA MET A 79 -6.81 -2.46 2.20
C MET A 79 -6.31 -1.10 2.70
N ALA A 80 -5.49 -0.40 1.93
CA ALA A 80 -5.01 0.91 2.33
C ALA A 80 -6.16 1.92 2.45
N SER A 81 -7.19 1.81 1.61
CA SER A 81 -8.42 2.57 1.75
C SER A 81 -9.28 2.07 2.92
N GLU A 82 -9.44 0.76 3.09
CA GLU A 82 -10.25 0.18 4.18
C GLU A 82 -9.72 0.58 5.57
N TYR A 83 -8.40 0.53 5.75
CA TYR A 83 -7.73 0.86 7.01
C TYR A 83 -7.42 2.35 7.16
N LEU A 84 -7.74 3.16 6.14
CA LEU A 84 -7.40 4.59 6.04
C LEU A 84 -5.92 4.80 6.37
N LEU A 85 -5.05 4.10 5.66
CA LEU A 85 -3.61 4.20 5.90
C LEU A 85 -3.11 5.58 5.51
N SER A 86 -2.30 6.17 6.39
CA SER A 86 -1.48 7.30 6.01
C SER A 86 -0.38 6.86 5.04
N ASN A 87 0.16 7.80 4.24
CA ASN A 87 1.28 7.51 3.35
C ASN A 87 2.47 6.85 4.08
N LYS A 88 2.75 7.29 5.31
CA LYS A 88 3.83 6.74 6.15
C LYS A 88 3.57 5.30 6.60
N GLU A 89 2.31 4.95 6.90
CA GLU A 89 1.94 3.58 7.26
C GLU A 89 1.98 2.67 6.04
N ALA A 90 1.55 3.16 4.88
CA ALA A 90 1.62 2.43 3.63
C ALA A 90 3.08 2.12 3.24
N GLU A 91 3.96 3.12 3.30
CA GLU A 91 5.40 2.97 3.02
C GLU A 91 6.03 1.91 3.93
N LYS A 92 5.85 2.02 5.25
CA LYS A 92 6.37 1.03 6.22
C LYS A 92 5.77 -0.36 6.02
N SER A 93 4.53 -0.45 5.54
CA SER A 93 3.90 -1.74 5.25
C SER A 93 4.53 -2.39 4.02
N VAL A 94 4.79 -1.62 2.96
CA VAL A 94 5.49 -2.11 1.77
C VAL A 94 6.92 -2.52 2.09
N ASP A 95 7.64 -1.78 2.93
CA ASP A 95 9.00 -2.17 3.34
C ASP A 95 9.02 -3.54 4.04
N ARG A 96 8.06 -3.79 4.94
CA ARG A 96 7.93 -5.09 5.61
C ARG A 96 7.41 -6.20 4.69
N LEU A 97 6.71 -5.83 3.62
CA LEU A 97 6.24 -6.77 2.61
C LEU A 97 7.41 -7.30 1.78
N LYS A 98 8.41 -6.47 1.45
CA LYS A 98 9.61 -6.89 0.70
C LYS A 98 10.29 -8.09 1.37
N ASP A 99 10.40 -8.09 2.70
CA ASP A 99 11.03 -9.18 3.46
C ASP A 99 10.25 -10.51 3.42
N LYS A 100 8.95 -10.45 3.09
CA LYS A 100 8.06 -11.62 3.04
C LYS A 100 7.74 -12.06 1.63
N LEU A 101 8.10 -11.26 0.64
CA LEU A 101 7.65 -11.44 -0.72
C LEU A 101 8.81 -11.94 -1.59
N ASP A 102 8.99 -13.25 -1.56
CA ASP A 102 10.01 -13.98 -2.32
C ASP A 102 9.39 -14.88 -3.41
N GLY A 103 10.24 -15.44 -4.27
CA GLY A 103 9.79 -16.33 -5.35
C GLY A 103 9.03 -17.57 -4.85
N LYS A 104 9.31 -18.04 -3.63
CA LYS A 104 8.57 -19.13 -3.01
C LYS A 104 7.14 -18.70 -2.66
N THR A 105 6.98 -17.54 -2.02
CA THR A 105 5.69 -16.99 -1.63
C THR A 105 4.82 -16.72 -2.86
N LEU A 106 5.39 -16.18 -3.94
CA LEU A 106 4.66 -15.99 -5.19
C LEU A 106 4.24 -17.32 -5.82
N LYS A 107 5.10 -18.34 -5.78
CA LYS A 107 4.76 -19.68 -6.27
C LYS A 107 3.64 -20.34 -5.43
N ASP A 108 3.71 -20.21 -4.10
CA ASP A 108 2.69 -20.70 -3.18
C ASP A 108 1.35 -19.99 -3.42
N MET A 109 1.38 -18.68 -3.67
CA MET A 109 0.21 -17.89 -4.07
C MET A 109 -0.33 -18.35 -5.43
N PHE A 110 0.53 -18.56 -6.42
CA PHE A 110 0.13 -19.01 -7.75
C PHE A 110 -0.61 -20.37 -7.71
N ALA A 111 -0.13 -21.28 -6.86
CA ALA A 111 -0.73 -22.59 -6.61
C ALA A 111 -1.99 -22.56 -5.72
N SER A 112 -2.30 -21.41 -5.09
CA SER A 112 -3.46 -21.28 -4.23
C SER A 112 -4.77 -21.20 -5.02
N ASN A 113 -5.86 -21.69 -4.41
CA ASN A 113 -7.20 -21.62 -5.00
C ASN A 113 -7.75 -20.19 -5.10
N ASP A 114 -7.34 -19.32 -4.18
CA ASP A 114 -7.78 -17.93 -4.10
C ASP A 114 -6.59 -17.02 -3.81
N ARG A 115 -6.06 -16.45 -4.88
CA ARG A 115 -4.89 -15.56 -4.87
C ARG A 115 -5.18 -14.24 -4.14
N LYS A 116 -6.39 -13.68 -4.28
CA LYS A 116 -6.77 -12.44 -3.58
C LYS A 116 -6.82 -12.67 -2.08
N LYS A 117 -7.43 -13.78 -1.64
CA LYS A 117 -7.44 -14.16 -0.23
C LYS A 117 -6.04 -14.44 0.30
N PHE A 118 -5.19 -15.10 -0.48
CA PHE A 118 -3.79 -15.31 -0.12
C PHE A 118 -3.06 -13.98 0.10
N ALA A 119 -3.16 -13.04 -0.85
CA ALA A 119 -2.58 -11.71 -0.74
C ALA A 119 -3.10 -10.96 0.49
N ARG A 120 -4.41 -11.01 0.75
CA ARG A 120 -5.01 -10.36 1.93
C ARG A 120 -4.45 -10.95 3.22
N ASN A 121 -4.36 -12.28 3.32
CA ASN A 121 -3.78 -12.96 4.49
C ASN A 121 -2.30 -12.63 4.70
N LEU A 122 -1.54 -12.41 3.63
CA LEU A 122 -0.16 -11.95 3.69
C LEU A 122 -0.06 -10.52 4.24
N LEU A 123 -0.98 -9.65 3.84
CA LEU A 123 -0.97 -8.21 4.13
C LEU A 123 -1.57 -7.84 5.50
N ILE A 124 -2.61 -8.52 5.96
CA ILE A 124 -3.28 -8.28 7.25
C ILE A 124 -2.27 -8.12 8.41
N PRO A 125 -1.38 -9.09 8.70
CA PRO A 125 -0.47 -8.98 9.84
C PRO A 125 0.58 -7.87 9.66
N ILE A 126 0.83 -7.43 8.42
CA ILE A 126 1.76 -6.35 8.14
C ILE A 126 1.11 -5.00 8.46
N ILE A 127 -0.10 -4.80 7.93
CA ILE A 127 -0.88 -3.57 8.06
C ILE A 127 -1.36 -3.39 9.49
N GLU A 128 -1.92 -4.44 10.11
CA GLU A 128 -2.41 -4.40 11.50
C GLU A 128 -1.30 -4.03 12.48
N ASN A 129 -0.06 -4.46 12.22
CA ASN A 129 1.09 -4.05 13.03
C ASN A 129 1.47 -2.57 12.85
N GLN A 130 1.18 -1.94 11.72
CA GLN A 130 1.42 -0.50 11.55
C GLN A 130 0.34 0.32 12.24
N ILE A 131 -0.94 -0.02 12.03
CA ILE A 131 -2.05 0.72 12.62
C ILE A 131 -2.11 0.55 14.15
N SER A 132 -1.61 -0.56 14.70
CA SER A 132 -1.55 -0.74 16.15
C SER A 132 -0.61 0.25 16.85
N LYS A 133 0.20 0.99 16.09
CA LYS A 133 1.11 2.04 16.58
C LYS A 133 0.48 3.43 16.53
N ARG A 134 -0.77 3.56 16.08
CA ARG A 134 -1.52 4.81 16.10
C ARG A 134 -1.69 5.27 17.54
N GLU A 135 -1.64 6.58 17.74
CA GLU A 135 -1.99 7.16 19.02
C GLU A 135 -3.47 6.88 19.30
N VAL A 136 -3.76 6.33 20.47
CA VAL A 136 -5.13 6.06 20.89
C VAL A 136 -5.74 7.39 21.29
N ILE A 137 -6.67 7.89 20.49
CA ILE A 137 -7.51 9.01 20.91
C ILE A 137 -8.41 8.46 22.02
N HIS A 138 -8.23 8.95 23.24
CA HIS A 138 -9.05 8.56 24.37
C HIS A 138 -10.53 8.85 24.07
N LYS A 139 -11.40 7.95 24.53
CA LYS A 139 -12.85 8.14 24.43
C LYS A 139 -13.22 9.45 25.12
N LEU A 140 -13.90 10.35 24.40
CA LEU A 140 -14.47 11.55 24.98
C LEU A 140 -15.44 11.17 26.10
N THR A 141 -15.44 11.94 27.18
CA THR A 141 -16.50 11.83 28.18
C THR A 141 -17.83 12.29 27.57
N GLU A 142 -18.95 11.83 28.14
CA GLU A 142 -20.27 12.29 27.69
C GLU A 142 -20.41 13.81 27.77
N GLU A 143 -19.81 14.44 28.78
CA GLU A 143 -19.77 15.89 28.96
C GLU A 143 -19.02 16.61 27.82
N GLN A 144 -17.85 16.10 27.43
CA GLN A 144 -17.09 16.67 26.32
C GLN A 144 -17.83 16.53 24.98
N MET A 145 -18.53 15.41 24.81
CA MET A 145 -19.35 15.18 23.61
C MET A 145 -20.56 16.12 23.56
N LEU A 146 -21.25 16.32 24.70
CA LEU A 146 -22.35 17.27 24.84
C LEU A 146 -21.90 18.71 24.57
N TYR A 147 -20.72 19.08 25.08
CA TYR A 147 -20.15 20.40 24.84
C TYR A 147 -19.87 20.65 23.35
N GLY A 148 -19.23 19.69 22.66
CA GLY A 148 -18.95 19.82 21.23
C GLY A 148 -20.22 19.89 20.37
N ILE A 149 -21.26 19.13 20.70
CA ILE A 149 -22.56 19.23 19.99
C ILE A 149 -23.19 20.60 20.22
N ARG A 150 -23.13 21.11 21.45
CA ARG A 150 -23.68 22.43 21.78
C ARG A 150 -22.96 23.54 21.02
N GLU A 151 -21.64 23.52 20.98
CA GLU A 151 -20.84 24.53 20.26
C GLU A 151 -21.21 24.59 18.77
N VAL A 152 -21.33 23.43 18.11
CA VAL A 152 -21.74 23.37 16.70
C VAL A 152 -23.17 23.91 16.49
N LEU A 153 -24.08 23.68 17.44
CA LEU A 153 -25.45 24.19 17.35
C LEU A 153 -25.51 25.72 17.57
N GLU A 154 -24.72 26.25 18.49
CA GLU A 154 -24.59 27.69 18.74
C GLU A 154 -23.96 28.39 17.53
N ASP A 155 -22.92 27.83 16.91
CA ASP A 155 -22.33 28.36 15.68
C ASP A 155 -23.34 28.41 14.53
N ILE A 156 -24.21 27.40 14.40
CA ILE A 156 -25.25 27.37 13.37
C ILE A 156 -26.31 28.43 13.63
N SER A 157 -26.77 28.60 14.88
CA SER A 157 -27.75 29.63 15.22
C SER A 157 -27.21 31.04 15.00
N ASP A 158 -25.95 31.27 15.36
CA ASP A 158 -25.30 32.57 15.23
C ASP A 158 -25.04 32.92 13.76
N MET A 159 -24.79 31.93 12.90
CA MET A 159 -24.73 32.12 11.46
C MET A 159 -26.08 32.56 10.87
N GLU A 160 -27.20 31.95 11.27
CA GLU A 160 -28.54 32.33 10.78
C GLU A 160 -28.94 33.76 11.20
N GLU A 161 -28.57 34.20 12.40
CA GLU A 161 -28.83 35.58 12.86
C GLU A 161 -27.98 36.62 12.12
N SER A 162 -26.80 36.26 11.61
CA SER A 162 -25.93 37.20 10.87
C SER A 162 -26.44 37.57 9.47
N TYR A 163 -27.42 36.83 8.93
CA TYR A 163 -28.03 37.05 7.61
C TYR A 163 -29.44 37.67 7.66
N ALA A 164 -29.95 38.02 8.86
CA ALA A 164 -31.25 38.66 9.09
C ALA A 164 -31.11 40.17 9.37
#